data_AF-D2PME1-F1
#
_entry.id   AF-D2PME1-F1
#
_cell.length_a   1.000
_cell.length_b   1.000
_cell.length_c   1.000
_cell.angle_alpha   90.00
_cell.angle_beta   90.00
_cell.angle_gamma   90.00
#
_symmetry.space_group_name_H-M   'P 1'
#
loop_
_entity.id
_entity.type
_entity.pdbx_description
1 polymer ?
#
loop_
_entity_poly.entity_id
_entity_poly.type
_entity_poly.pdbx_seq_one_letter_code
_entity_poly.pdbx_strand_id
1 'polypeptide(L)'
;MAIVDGEAIEEEPNWQERALCAQTDPEAFFPEKGGSTREAKKVCLGCDVRGECLEYALQNDERFGIWGGLSERERRKLKKRAV
;
A
#
# COMPACT_ATOMS: atom_id res chain seq x y z
N MET A 1 18.82 -12.49 -11.37
CA MET A 1 20.25 -12.43 -11.01
C MET A 1 20.97 -11.64 -12.10
N ALA A 2 21.03 -10.32 -11.96
CA ALA A 2 21.80 -9.46 -12.85
C ALA A 2 23.03 -8.98 -12.07
N ILE A 3 24.21 -9.22 -12.63
CA ILE A 3 25.51 -8.82 -12.08
C ILE A 3 25.86 -7.48 -12.74
N VAL A 4 25.96 -6.42 -11.96
CA VAL A 4 26.59 -5.16 -12.35
C VAL A 4 27.67 -4.89 -11.29
N ASP A 5 28.93 -5.02 -11.70
CA ASP A 5 30.12 -4.53 -11.00
C ASP A 5 30.38 -4.95 -9.53
N GLY A 6 30.26 -6.24 -9.20
CA GLY A 6 31.00 -6.82 -8.04
C GLY A 6 30.64 -6.33 -6.63
N GLU A 7 29.69 -5.42 -6.49
CA GLU A 7 29.02 -5.09 -5.24
C GLU A 7 27.72 -5.88 -5.18
N ALA A 8 27.54 -6.64 -4.10
CA ALA A 8 26.24 -7.20 -3.78
C ALA A 8 25.29 -6.02 -3.57
N ILE A 9 24.45 -5.73 -4.56
CA ILE A 9 23.28 -4.89 -4.33
C ILE A 9 22.43 -5.64 -3.31
N GLU A 10 22.58 -5.28 -2.05
CA GLU A 10 21.56 -5.55 -1.04
C GLU A 10 20.35 -4.74 -1.50
N GLU A 11 19.54 -5.32 -2.40
CA GLU A 11 18.25 -4.74 -2.77
C GLU A 11 17.53 -4.52 -1.44
N GLU A 12 17.32 -3.25 -1.07
CA GLU A 12 16.60 -2.91 0.15
C GLU A 12 15.31 -3.73 0.14
N PRO A 13 15.03 -4.52 1.21
CA PRO A 13 13.89 -5.42 1.23
C PRO A 13 12.65 -4.63 0.85
N ASN A 14 11.94 -5.11 -0.17
CA ASN A 14 10.87 -4.35 -0.78
C ASN A 14 9.86 -4.04 0.33
N TRP A 15 9.44 -2.78 0.49
CA TRP A 15 8.54 -2.39 1.57
C TRP A 15 7.26 -3.25 1.59
N GLN A 16 6.87 -3.81 0.44
CA GLN A 16 5.79 -4.77 0.29
C GLN A 16 5.97 -6.03 1.17
N GLU A 17 7.19 -6.52 1.34
CA GLU A 17 7.51 -7.70 2.16
C GLU A 17 7.36 -7.40 3.66
N ARG A 18 7.55 -6.14 4.07
CA ARG A 18 7.35 -5.66 5.44
C ARG A 18 5.91 -5.23 5.71
N ALA A 19 5.05 -5.22 4.70
CA ALA A 19 3.70 -4.73 4.85
C ALA A 19 2.85 -5.70 5.68
N LEU A 20 2.27 -5.21 6.78
CA LEU A 20 1.38 -6.02 7.64
C LEU A 20 0.17 -6.59 6.89
N CYS A 21 -0.27 -5.94 5.80
CA CYS A 21 -1.38 -6.44 5.00
C CYS A 21 -1.10 -7.82 4.38
N ALA A 22 0.16 -8.13 4.06
CA ALA A 22 0.56 -9.43 3.55
C ALA A 22 0.44 -10.56 4.59
N GLN A 23 0.35 -10.21 5.87
CA GLN A 23 0.15 -11.15 6.99
C GLN A 23 -1.31 -11.26 7.44
N THR A 24 -2.22 -10.57 6.74
CA THR A 24 -3.65 -10.55 7.04
C THR A 24 -4.45 -10.99 5.82
N ASP A 25 -5.77 -11.09 5.98
CA ASP A 25 -6.64 -11.48 4.89
C ASP A 25 -6.65 -10.40 3.76
N PRO A 26 -6.26 -10.76 2.52
CA PRO A 26 -6.22 -9.82 1.41
C PRO A 26 -7.62 -9.37 0.94
N GLU A 27 -8.67 -10.17 1.16
CA GLU A 27 -10.03 -9.81 0.75
C GLU A 27 -10.53 -8.58 1.53
N ALA A 28 -10.11 -8.40 2.78
CA ALA A 28 -10.38 -7.19 3.57
C ALA A 28 -9.86 -5.90 2.91
N PHE A 29 -8.80 -5.99 2.10
CA PHE A 29 -8.22 -4.83 1.39
C PHE A 29 -8.86 -4.58 0.04
N PHE A 30 -9.56 -5.56 -0.53
CA PHE A 30 -10.31 -5.47 -1.78
C PHE A 30 -11.82 -5.74 -1.56
N PRO A 31 -12.51 -4.91 -0.76
CA PRO A 31 -13.92 -5.14 -0.48
C PRO A 31 -14.76 -5.00 -1.75
N GLU A 32 -15.76 -5.88 -1.88
CA GLU A 32 -16.80 -5.76 -2.91
C GLU A 32 -17.61 -4.45 -2.75
N LYS A 33 -18.46 -4.12 -3.74
CA LYS A 33 -19.29 -2.90 -3.71
C LYS A 33 -20.16 -2.85 -2.45
N GLY A 34 -19.74 -2.03 -1.47
CA GLY A 34 -20.43 -1.85 -0.19
C GLY A 34 -19.83 -2.61 1.00
N GLY A 35 -18.73 -3.34 0.80
CA GLY A 35 -18.00 -4.03 1.85
C GLY A 35 -17.35 -3.09 2.87
N SER A 36 -17.06 -3.62 4.06
CA SER A 36 -16.47 -2.86 5.15
C SER A 36 -14.99 -2.58 4.89
N THR A 37 -14.60 -1.30 4.89
CA THR A 37 -13.19 -0.88 4.80
C THR A 37 -12.54 -0.72 6.18
N ARG A 38 -13.28 -0.97 7.26
CA ARG A 38 -12.85 -0.64 8.63
C ARG A 38 -11.70 -1.53 9.11
N GLU A 39 -11.74 -2.82 8.80
CA GLU A 39 -10.74 -3.78 9.27
C GLU A 39 -9.39 -3.54 8.60
N ALA A 40 -9.36 -3.45 7.27
CA ALA A 40 -8.14 -3.11 6.54
C ALA A 40 -7.55 -1.76 6.98
N LYS A 41 -8.37 -0.74 7.28
CA LYS A 41 -7.88 0.52 7.85
C LYS A 41 -7.20 0.33 9.21
N LYS A 42 -7.74 -0.51 10.09
CA LYS A 42 -7.09 -0.82 11.38
C LYS A 42 -5.74 -1.49 11.18
N VAL A 43 -5.65 -2.44 10.26
CA VAL A 43 -4.37 -3.10 9.92
C VAL A 43 -3.36 -2.07 9.39
N CYS A 44 -3.78 -1.21 8.47
CA CYS A 44 -2.91 -0.15 7.96
C CYS A 44 -2.42 0.84 9.03
N LEU A 45 -3.17 1.06 10.12
CA LEU A 45 -2.75 1.97 11.20
C LEU A 45 -1.58 1.43 12.01
N GLY A 46 -1.42 0.10 12.10
CA GLY A 46 -0.27 -0.54 12.75
C GLY A 46 0.89 -0.82 11.81
N CYS A 47 0.78 -0.48 10.53
CA CYS A 47 1.76 -0.83 9.51
C CYS A 47 2.86 0.23 9.39
N ASP A 48 4.12 -0.17 9.58
CA ASP A 48 5.26 0.75 9.54
C ASP A 48 5.50 1.35 8.14
N VAL A 49 5.25 0.55 7.09
CA VAL A 49 5.43 0.96 5.68
C VAL A 49 4.22 1.71 5.09
N ARG A 50 3.32 2.23 5.94
CA ARG A 50 2.10 2.93 5.48
C ARG A 50 2.40 4.12 4.58
N GLY A 51 3.48 4.86 4.86
CA GLY A 51 3.91 6.02 4.07
C GLY A 51 4.32 5.61 2.65
N GLU A 52 5.26 4.67 2.56
CA GLU A 52 5.75 4.10 1.30
C GLU A 52 4.60 3.49 0.48
N CYS A 53 3.72 2.73 1.13
CA CYS A 53 2.53 2.14 0.50
C CYS A 53 1.58 3.19 -0.08
N LEU A 54 1.35 4.31 0.64
CA LEU A 54 0.50 5.38 0.13
C LEU A 54 1.14 6.09 -1.06
N GLU A 55 2.43 6.39 -0.96
CA GLU A 55 3.17 7.05 -2.02
C GLU A 55 3.19 6.21 -3.29
N TYR A 56 3.47 4.91 -3.17
CA TYR A 56 3.37 3.97 -4.28
C TYR A 56 1.98 3.99 -4.94
N ALA A 57 0.91 3.95 -4.13
CA ALA A 57 -0.46 3.96 -4.65
C ALA A 57 -0.81 5.28 -5.37
N LEU A 58 -0.23 6.41 -4.93
CA LEU A 58 -0.43 7.71 -5.57
C LEU A 58 0.37 7.83 -6.88
N GLN A 59 1.60 7.32 -6.89
CA GLN A 59 2.47 7.32 -8.08
C GLN A 59 1.96 6.38 -9.19
N ASN A 60 1.48 5.19 -8.81
CA ASN A 60 0.97 4.19 -9.75
C ASN A 60 -0.53 4.35 -10.08
N ASP A 61 -1.17 5.39 -9.53
CA ASP A 61 -2.61 5.66 -9.68
C ASP A 61 -3.49 4.43 -9.35
N GLU A 62 -3.18 3.73 -8.25
CA GLU A 62 -3.89 2.52 -7.87
C GLU A 62 -5.37 2.82 -7.63
N ARG A 63 -6.24 2.16 -8.42
CA ARG A 63 -7.68 2.47 -8.49
C ARG A 63 -8.56 1.58 -7.64
N PHE A 64 -8.01 0.50 -7.11
CA PHE A 64 -8.76 -0.47 -6.31
C PHE A 64 -8.11 -0.67 -4.95
N GLY A 65 -8.92 -1.19 -4.03
CA GLY A 65 -8.49 -1.54 -2.68
C GLY A 65 -8.05 -0.39 -1.77
N ILE A 66 -7.54 -0.79 -0.60
CA ILE A 66 -7.09 0.09 0.48
C ILE A 66 -5.57 0.13 0.49
N TRP A 67 -5.02 1.34 0.37
CA TRP A 67 -3.57 1.57 0.32
C TRP A 67 -3.21 2.65 1.34
N GLY A 68 -2.18 2.42 2.15
CA GLY A 68 -1.74 3.37 3.16
C GLY A 68 -2.84 3.78 4.17
N GLY A 69 -3.85 2.93 4.39
CA GLY A 69 -5.02 3.22 5.23
C GLY A 69 -6.09 4.10 4.56
N LEU A 70 -6.00 4.33 3.26
CA LEU A 70 -6.95 5.14 2.49
C LEU A 70 -7.64 4.28 1.43
N SER A 71 -8.96 4.40 1.36
CA SER A 71 -9.75 3.86 0.24
C SER A 71 -9.49 4.65 -1.04
N GLU A 72 -9.83 4.09 -2.19
CA GLU A 72 -9.78 4.78 -3.49
C GLU A 72 -10.46 6.17 -3.43
N ARG A 73 -11.66 6.25 -2.86
CA ARG A 73 -12.40 7.51 -2.73
C ARG A 73 -11.64 8.55 -1.90
N GLU A 74 -10.93 8.12 -0.86
CA GLU A 74 -10.11 9.01 -0.02
C GLU A 74 -8.83 9.42 -0.73
N ARG A 75 -8.15 8.50 -1.43
CA ARG A 75 -6.96 8.82 -2.25
C ARG A 75 -7.28 9.85 -3.33
N ARG A 76 -8.41 9.69 -4.03
CA ARG A 76 -8.88 10.68 -5.02
C ARG A 76 -9.13 12.05 -4.41
N LYS A 77 -9.69 12.12 -3.20
CA LYS A 77 -9.88 13.39 -2.48
C LYS A 77 -8.54 14.01 -2.08
N LEU A 78 -7.58 13.19 -1.64
CA LEU A 78 -6.26 13.64 -1.24
C LEU A 78 -5.47 14.21 -2.44
N LYS A 79 -5.47 13.49 -3.58
CA LYS A 79 -4.88 13.96 -4.84
C LYS A 79 -5.48 15.30 -5.31
N LYS A 80 -6.79 15.49 -5.13
CA LYS A 80 -7.48 16.76 -5.44
C LYS A 80 -7.15 17.93 -4.52
N ARG A 81 -6.63 17.69 -3.31
CA ARG A 81 -6.26 18.75 -2.34
C ARG A 81 -4.78 19.13 -2.42
N ALA A 82 -3.96 18.28 -3.03
CA ALA A 82 -2.54 18.52 -3.25
C ALA A 82 -2.26 19.31 -4.55
N VAL A 83 -3.30 19.50 -5.39
CA VAL A 83 -3.38 20.46 -6.50
C VAL A 83 -4.04 21.73 -6.01
#